data_AF-A0A6P8KRZ4-F1
#
_entry.id   AF-A0A6P8KRZ4-F1
#
_cell.length_a   1.000
_cell.length_b   1.000
_cell.length_c   1.000
_cell.angle_alpha   90.00
_cell.angle_beta   90.00
_cell.angle_gamma   90.00
#
_symmetry.space_group_name_H-M   'P 1'
#
loop_
_entity.id
_entity.type
_entity.pdbx_description
1 polymer ?
#
loop_
_entity_poly.entity_id
_entity_poly.type
_entity_poly.pdbx_seq_one_letter_code
_entity_poly.pdbx_strand_id
1 'polypeptide(L)'
;MKYTILILALGLFCVNALVAPVPSALDSSPELDDVTDGSMELEDFSLLSTTYKSLKIALRSIKGLNCILKWVAGIKDSATQFNSDVVVCGVTASKDVTKLINANKKILSTCNDLINLRSNTCPQTDDEETKISGSCFVKTLRKVWSLKKQVNDAIKLAKKIPQTGPNAVACVSDAVTTLTTYYTAFPQNIISCSKLTS
;
A
#
# COMPACT_ATOMS: atom_id res chain seq x y z
N MET A 1 -49.06 14.53 -22.39
CA MET A 1 -49.43 13.46 -21.44
C MET A 1 -48.15 12.69 -21.14
N LYS A 2 -47.37 13.10 -20.13
CA LYS A 2 -47.36 12.61 -18.74
C LYS A 2 -47.19 11.09 -18.65
N TYR A 3 -45.94 10.64 -18.46
CA TYR A 3 -45.64 9.37 -17.79
C TYR A 3 -44.83 9.65 -16.54
N THR A 4 -45.09 8.81 -15.56
CA THR A 4 -45.19 9.09 -14.14
C THR A 4 -43.88 8.78 -13.43
N ILE A 5 -43.61 9.59 -12.41
CA ILE A 5 -42.52 9.48 -11.44
C ILE A 5 -42.75 8.26 -10.54
N LEU A 6 -41.70 7.48 -10.27
CA LEU A 6 -41.60 6.65 -9.06
C LEU A 6 -40.28 6.94 -8.34
N ILE A 7 -40.41 7.70 -7.25
CA ILE A 7 -39.41 7.97 -6.21
C ILE A 7 -39.72 7.02 -5.05
N LEU A 8 -38.70 6.34 -4.51
CA LEU A 8 -38.65 5.81 -3.14
C LEU A 8 -37.17 5.53 -2.81
N ALA A 9 -36.44 6.45 -2.17
CA ALA A 9 -36.43 6.75 -0.73
C ALA A 9 -35.75 5.66 0.13
N LEU A 10 -34.43 5.81 0.29
CA LEU A 10 -33.59 5.36 1.42
C LEU A 10 -32.47 6.40 1.45
N GLY A 11 -32.24 7.25 2.44
CA GLY A 11 -32.56 7.24 3.85
C GLY A 11 -31.37 7.94 4.49
N LEU A 12 -31.61 9.12 5.07
CA LEU A 12 -30.63 10.08 5.55
C LEU A 12 -29.65 9.48 6.58
N PHE A 13 -28.37 9.81 6.44
CA PHE A 13 -27.51 10.10 7.60
C PHE A 13 -27.04 11.55 7.51
N CYS A 14 -27.83 12.43 8.13
CA CYS A 14 -27.35 13.73 8.57
C CYS A 14 -26.35 13.49 9.70
N VAL A 15 -25.09 13.84 9.51
CA VAL A 15 -24.17 14.13 10.61
C VAL A 15 -23.88 15.62 10.59
N ASN A 16 -24.60 16.35 11.45
CA ASN A 16 -24.14 17.63 11.95
C ASN A 16 -22.88 17.36 12.77
N ALA A 17 -21.71 17.68 12.22
CA ALA A 17 -20.49 17.80 12.99
C ALA A 17 -20.13 19.27 13.08
N LEU A 18 -20.35 19.83 14.27
CA LEU A 18 -19.82 21.10 14.72
C LEU A 18 -18.31 21.10 14.44
N VAL A 19 -17.84 21.97 13.55
CA VAL A 19 -16.41 22.16 13.29
C VAL A 19 -15.82 22.85 14.51
N ALA A 20 -15.24 22.08 15.42
CA ALA A 20 -14.34 22.62 16.44
C ALA A 20 -12.99 22.96 15.77
N PRO A 21 -12.38 24.12 16.06
CA PRO A 21 -11.04 24.43 15.55
C PRO A 21 -10.03 23.44 16.15
N VAL A 22 -9.37 22.67 15.30
CA VAL A 22 -8.22 21.83 15.70
C VAL A 22 -7.03 22.77 15.93
N PRO A 23 -6.36 22.73 17.10
CA PRO A 23 -5.22 23.59 17.36
C PRO A 23 -4.03 23.19 16.48
N SER A 24 -3.60 24.12 15.64
CA SER A 24 -2.39 24.05 14.82
C SER A 24 -1.15 24.05 15.69
N ALA A 25 -0.66 22.87 16.08
CA ALA A 25 0.65 22.72 16.71
C ALA A 25 1.24 21.33 16.42
N LEU A 26 1.58 21.08 15.15
CA LEU A 26 2.45 19.97 14.77
C LEU A 26 3.06 20.27 13.40
N ASP A 27 3.63 21.47 13.30
CA ASP A 27 4.55 21.83 12.22
C ASP A 27 5.98 21.75 12.75
N SER A 28 6.88 21.33 11.87
CA SER A 28 8.33 21.20 12.06
C SER A 28 8.83 19.91 12.74
N SER A 29 9.03 18.86 11.94
CA SER A 29 10.05 17.83 12.20
C SER A 29 10.95 17.70 10.95
N PRO A 30 12.26 17.99 11.02
CA PRO A 30 13.15 18.16 9.88
C PRO A 30 13.69 16.84 9.26
N GLU A 31 13.09 15.68 9.50
CA GLU A 31 13.66 14.37 9.11
C GLU A 31 13.08 13.78 7.80
N LEU A 32 12.66 14.62 6.85
CA LEU A 32 11.83 14.18 5.71
C LEU A 32 12.46 14.35 4.32
N ASP A 33 13.70 14.84 4.24
CA ASP A 33 14.35 15.18 2.96
C ASP A 33 15.04 13.99 2.25
N ASP A 34 15.21 12.84 2.92
CA ASP A 34 16.00 11.69 2.42
C ASP A 34 15.25 10.74 1.47
N VAL A 35 14.07 11.13 0.97
CA VAL A 35 13.19 10.18 0.24
C VAL A 35 13.33 10.28 -1.29
N THR A 36 14.15 11.20 -1.77
CA THR A 36 14.03 11.79 -3.13
C THR A 36 15.15 11.41 -4.11
N ASP A 37 15.94 10.37 -3.86
CA ASP A 37 16.95 9.94 -4.82
C ASP A 37 16.41 8.87 -5.79
N GLY A 38 16.28 9.27 -7.06
CA GLY A 38 15.84 8.43 -8.16
C GLY A 38 15.19 9.27 -9.25
N SER A 39 15.82 9.36 -10.42
CA SER A 39 15.31 9.97 -11.66
C SER A 39 13.83 9.60 -11.90
N MET A 40 12.95 10.57 -11.69
CA MET A 40 11.50 10.44 -11.86
C MET A 40 10.99 11.64 -12.66
N GLU A 41 10.18 11.37 -13.68
CA GLU A 41 9.51 12.39 -14.48
C GLU A 41 8.60 13.27 -13.60
N LEU A 42 8.38 14.52 -14.02
CA LEU A 42 7.67 15.53 -13.22
C LEU A 42 6.24 15.11 -12.83
N GLU A 43 5.57 14.30 -13.65
CA GLU A 43 4.25 13.75 -13.35
C GLU A 43 4.29 12.71 -12.21
N ASP A 44 5.34 11.88 -12.20
CA ASP A 44 5.58 10.88 -11.15
C ASP A 44 5.91 11.58 -9.82
N PHE A 45 6.62 12.72 -9.86
CA PHE A 45 6.89 13.54 -8.68
C PHE A 45 5.62 14.12 -8.06
N SER A 46 4.67 14.60 -8.88
CA SER A 46 3.38 15.10 -8.42
C SER A 46 2.51 14.00 -7.79
N LEU A 47 2.45 12.82 -8.42
CA LEU A 47 1.74 11.65 -7.88
C LEU A 47 2.40 11.11 -6.60
N LEU A 48 3.73 11.14 -6.50
CA LEU A 48 4.46 10.81 -5.28
C LEU A 48 4.09 11.77 -4.15
N SER A 49 4.08 13.07 -4.41
CA SER A 49 3.72 14.08 -3.41
C SER A 49 2.28 13.89 -2.92
N THR A 50 1.35 13.55 -3.81
CA THR A 50 -0.06 13.33 -3.50
C THR A 50 -0.29 12.03 -2.73
N THR A 51 0.35 10.94 -3.16
CA THR A 51 0.26 9.65 -2.48
C THR A 51 0.86 9.73 -1.08
N TYR A 52 1.99 10.44 -0.93
CA TYR A 52 2.63 10.65 0.37
C TYR A 52 1.73 11.42 1.34
N LYS A 53 1.15 12.54 0.89
CA LYS A 53 0.19 13.32 1.66
C LYS A 53 -1.03 12.49 2.06
N SER A 54 -1.58 11.73 1.11
CA SER A 54 -2.73 10.86 1.34
C SER A 54 -2.41 9.76 2.36
N LEU A 55 -1.22 9.17 2.29
CA LEU A 55 -0.78 8.19 3.29
C LEU A 55 -0.71 8.81 4.68
N LYS A 56 -0.13 10.02 4.81
CA LYS A 56 -0.08 10.74 6.09
C LYS A 56 -1.48 10.99 6.65
N ILE A 57 -2.46 11.32 5.81
CA ILE A 57 -3.86 11.52 6.21
C ILE A 57 -4.50 10.18 6.61
N ALA A 58 -4.36 9.13 5.80
CA ALA A 58 -4.94 7.81 6.07
C ALA A 58 -4.46 7.23 7.41
N LEU A 59 -3.17 7.39 7.73
CA LEU A 59 -2.60 6.86 8.97
C LEU A 59 -3.02 7.63 10.24
N ARG A 60 -3.64 8.81 10.11
CA ARG A 60 -4.13 9.60 11.25
C ARG A 60 -5.47 9.10 11.80
N SER A 61 -6.22 8.31 11.03
CA SER A 61 -7.51 7.76 11.46
C SER A 61 -7.42 6.24 11.61
N ILE A 62 -8.26 5.68 12.49
CA ILE A 62 -8.34 4.23 12.69
C ILE A 62 -8.85 3.55 11.42
N LYS A 63 -9.89 4.11 10.77
CA LYS A 63 -10.44 3.53 9.54
C LYS A 63 -9.47 3.61 8.36
N GLY A 64 -8.74 4.71 8.23
CA GLY A 64 -7.70 4.87 7.22
C GLY A 64 -6.53 3.91 7.45
N LEU A 65 -6.03 3.78 8.68
CA LEU A 65 -5.00 2.80 9.05
C LEU A 65 -5.46 1.36 8.73
N ASN A 66 -6.67 0.98 9.15
CA ASN A 66 -7.22 -0.35 8.87
C ASN A 66 -7.37 -0.59 7.36
N CYS A 67 -7.75 0.42 6.58
CA CYS A 67 -7.80 0.33 5.13
C CYS A 67 -6.42 0.08 4.52
N ILE A 68 -5.39 0.80 4.97
CA ILE A 68 -4.00 0.57 4.54
C ILE A 68 -3.55 -0.86 4.89
N LEU A 69 -3.83 -1.33 6.10
CA LEU A 69 -3.45 -2.68 6.53
C LEU A 69 -4.14 -3.79 5.73
N LYS A 70 -5.40 -3.59 5.28
CA LYS A 70 -6.06 -4.51 4.34
C LYS A 70 -5.35 -4.58 3.00
N TRP A 71 -4.89 -3.45 2.46
CA TRP A 71 -4.08 -3.42 1.24
C TRP A 71 -2.71 -4.07 1.43
N VAL A 72 -2.08 -3.86 2.59
CA VAL A 72 -0.84 -4.56 2.96
C VAL A 72 -1.05 -6.08 2.98
N ALA A 73 -2.16 -6.57 3.55
CA ALA A 73 -2.51 -7.99 3.54
C ALA A 73 -2.67 -8.52 2.11
N GLY A 74 -3.40 -7.82 1.24
CA GLY A 74 -3.53 -8.26 -0.15
C GLY A 74 -2.24 -8.19 -0.96
N ILE A 75 -1.33 -7.23 -0.68
CA ILE A 75 0.03 -7.23 -1.26
C ILE A 75 0.78 -8.48 -0.81
N LYS A 76 0.71 -8.83 0.47
CA LYS A 76 1.33 -10.05 1.01
C LYS A 76 0.78 -11.30 0.32
N ASP A 77 -0.54 -11.39 0.18
CA ASP A 77 -1.19 -12.54 -0.45
C ASP A 77 -0.78 -12.65 -1.93
N SER A 78 -0.80 -11.54 -2.67
CA SER A 78 -0.37 -11.49 -4.07
C SER A 78 1.12 -11.89 -4.25
N ALA A 79 2.01 -11.39 -3.39
CA ALA A 79 3.42 -11.75 -3.40
C ALA A 79 3.65 -13.24 -3.08
N THR A 80 2.87 -13.78 -2.14
CA THR A 80 2.91 -15.21 -1.75
C THR A 80 2.41 -16.07 -2.90
N GLN A 81 1.28 -15.69 -3.50
CA GLN A 81 0.68 -16.39 -4.63
C GLN A 81 1.64 -16.45 -5.80
N PHE A 82 2.25 -15.32 -6.19
CA PHE A 82 3.26 -15.31 -7.25
C PHE A 82 4.41 -16.29 -6.96
N ASN A 83 4.96 -16.28 -5.74
CA ASN A 83 6.06 -17.17 -5.37
C ASN A 83 5.64 -18.66 -5.43
N SER A 84 4.37 -18.96 -5.14
CA SER A 84 3.82 -20.31 -5.27
C SER A 84 3.62 -20.69 -6.74
N ASP A 85 3.00 -19.81 -7.53
CA ASP A 85 2.68 -20.06 -8.93
C ASP A 85 3.94 -20.34 -9.74
N VAL A 86 5.01 -19.56 -9.56
CA VAL A 86 6.27 -19.78 -10.28
C VAL A 86 6.95 -21.11 -9.95
N VAL A 87 6.74 -21.67 -8.75
CA VAL A 87 7.22 -23.01 -8.39
C VAL A 87 6.38 -24.06 -9.10
N VAL A 88 5.06 -23.90 -9.13
CA VAL A 88 4.12 -24.81 -9.82
C VAL A 88 4.34 -24.80 -11.33
N CYS A 89 4.78 -23.68 -11.92
CA CYS A 89 5.13 -23.60 -13.34
C CYS A 89 6.28 -24.57 -13.73
N GLY A 90 6.99 -25.18 -12.77
CA GLY A 90 8.00 -26.23 -13.05
C GLY A 90 9.22 -25.73 -13.80
N VAL A 91 9.39 -24.41 -13.91
CA VAL A 91 10.53 -23.78 -14.57
C VAL A 91 11.71 -23.71 -13.61
N THR A 92 12.90 -24.04 -14.08
CA THR A 92 14.12 -23.59 -13.40
C THR A 92 14.07 -22.06 -13.39
N ALA A 93 13.89 -21.46 -12.21
CA ALA A 93 13.71 -20.02 -12.08
C ALA A 93 14.85 -19.29 -12.79
N SER A 94 14.54 -18.55 -13.85
CA SER A 94 15.52 -17.75 -14.55
C SER A 94 16.13 -16.72 -13.59
N LYS A 95 17.27 -16.12 -13.97
CA LYS A 95 17.90 -15.07 -13.17
C LYS A 95 16.93 -13.94 -12.83
N ASP A 96 16.05 -13.57 -13.77
CA ASP A 96 15.10 -12.47 -13.57
C ASP A 96 13.88 -12.87 -12.73
N VAL A 97 13.37 -14.11 -12.89
CA VAL A 97 12.34 -14.66 -11.98
C VAL A 97 12.88 -14.74 -10.55
N THR A 98 14.14 -15.19 -10.39
CA THR A 98 14.80 -15.27 -9.07
C THR A 98 14.95 -13.89 -8.42
N LYS A 99 15.29 -12.85 -9.19
CA LYS A 99 15.32 -11.46 -8.68
C LYS A 99 13.94 -11.02 -8.20
N LEU A 100 12.88 -11.32 -8.95
CA LEU A 100 11.51 -10.96 -8.55
C LEU A 100 11.07 -11.71 -7.28
N ILE A 101 11.36 -13.01 -7.18
CA ILE A 101 11.11 -13.80 -5.94
C ILE A 101 11.82 -13.15 -4.75
N ASN A 102 13.09 -12.76 -4.91
CA ASN A 102 13.86 -12.12 -3.83
C ASN A 102 13.32 -10.72 -3.48
N ALA A 103 12.83 -9.95 -4.46
CA ALA A 103 12.13 -8.69 -4.20
C ALA A 103 10.84 -8.93 -3.42
N ASN A 104 10.04 -9.94 -3.80
CA ASN A 104 8.83 -10.32 -3.09
C ASN A 104 9.11 -10.79 -1.66
N LYS A 105 10.23 -11.48 -1.39
CA LYS A 105 10.61 -11.82 0.00
C LYS A 105 10.81 -10.57 0.88
N LYS A 106 11.38 -9.49 0.34
CA LYS A 106 11.52 -8.21 1.07
C LYS A 106 10.15 -7.56 1.33
N ILE A 107 9.27 -7.61 0.32
CA ILE A 107 7.88 -7.16 0.43
C ILE A 107 7.16 -7.92 1.53
N LEU A 108 7.23 -9.26 1.53
CA LEU A 108 6.61 -10.13 2.53
C LEU A 108 7.10 -9.81 3.94
N SER A 109 8.39 -9.57 4.12
CA SER A 109 8.95 -9.15 5.42
C SER A 109 8.35 -7.81 5.87
N THR A 110 8.30 -6.82 4.98
CA THR A 110 7.75 -5.50 5.29
C THR A 110 6.24 -5.59 5.59
N CYS A 111 5.49 -6.40 4.85
CA CYS A 111 4.08 -6.64 5.10
C CYS A 111 3.85 -7.32 6.45
N ASN A 112 4.68 -8.30 6.83
CA ASN A 112 4.59 -8.94 8.13
C ASN A 112 4.82 -7.96 9.27
N ASP A 113 5.78 -7.05 9.15
CA ASP A 113 6.01 -6.01 10.16
C ASP A 113 4.84 -5.03 10.30
N LEU A 114 4.18 -4.71 9.19
CA LEU A 114 3.03 -3.81 9.14
C LEU A 114 1.74 -4.48 9.63
N ILE A 115 1.48 -5.73 9.25
CA ILE A 115 0.32 -6.49 9.74
C ILE A 115 0.45 -6.72 11.25
N ASN A 116 1.65 -7.06 11.71
CA ASN A 116 1.97 -7.22 13.12
C ASN A 116 2.45 -5.90 13.72
N LEU A 117 1.82 -4.78 13.36
CA LEU A 117 2.29 -3.43 13.71
C LEU A 117 2.54 -3.28 15.21
N ARG A 118 1.60 -3.75 16.05
CA ARG A 118 1.64 -3.66 17.51
C ARG A 118 2.79 -4.45 18.13
N SER A 119 3.23 -5.56 17.53
CA SER A 119 4.30 -6.39 18.09
C SER A 119 5.66 -6.11 17.44
N ASN A 120 5.69 -5.70 16.16
CA ASN A 120 6.93 -5.62 15.37
C ASN A 120 7.37 -4.18 15.06
N THR A 121 6.43 -3.23 14.92
CA THR A 121 6.73 -1.86 14.48
C THR A 121 6.52 -0.82 15.58
N CYS A 122 5.54 -1.07 16.45
CA CYS A 122 5.11 -0.22 17.54
C CYS A 122 4.81 -1.05 18.81
N PRO A 123 5.79 -1.79 19.34
CA PRO A 123 5.64 -2.44 20.64
C PRO A 123 5.29 -1.36 21.68
N GLN A 124 4.16 -1.55 22.36
CA GLN A 124 3.84 -0.80 23.57
C GLN A 124 4.57 -1.52 24.71
N THR A 125 5.27 -0.77 25.55
CA THR A 125 5.65 -1.26 26.88
C THR A 125 4.40 -1.22 27.77
N ASP A 126 4.25 -2.19 28.67
CA ASP A 126 3.01 -2.42 29.45
C ASP A 126 2.52 -1.20 30.27
N ASP A 127 3.36 -0.17 30.42
CA ASP A 127 3.11 1.05 31.20
C ASP A 127 2.61 2.28 30.40
N GLU A 128 2.48 2.22 29.07
CA GLU A 128 2.03 3.39 28.28
C GLU A 128 0.54 3.29 27.87
N GLU A 129 -0.31 4.07 28.55
CA GLU A 129 -1.74 4.21 28.24
C GLU A 129 -1.98 4.66 26.79
N THR A 130 -2.55 3.75 25.99
CA THR A 130 -3.60 3.95 24.96
C THR A 130 -3.42 5.02 23.87
N LYS A 131 -2.25 5.67 23.73
CA LYS A 131 -1.95 6.60 22.63
C LYS A 131 -0.84 6.04 21.75
N ILE A 132 -1.12 5.89 20.47
CA ILE A 132 -0.09 5.68 19.45
C ILE A 132 0.89 6.87 19.53
N SER A 133 2.10 6.61 20.00
CA SER A 133 3.13 7.63 20.12
C SER A 133 3.47 8.22 18.74
N GLY A 134 3.90 9.48 18.70
CA GLY A 134 4.32 10.13 17.45
C GLY A 134 5.43 9.34 16.73
N SER A 135 6.30 8.66 17.48
CA SER A 135 7.34 7.79 16.94
C SER A 135 6.78 6.55 16.23
N CYS A 136 5.71 5.94 16.76
CA CYS A 136 5.00 4.85 16.07
C CYS A 136 4.36 5.30 14.76
N PHE A 137 3.71 6.48 14.75
CA PHE A 137 3.13 7.04 13.53
C PHE A 137 4.18 7.20 12.43
N VAL A 138 5.34 7.80 12.77
CA VAL A 138 6.42 8.02 11.81
C VAL A 138 7.03 6.70 11.34
N LYS A 139 7.26 5.72 12.23
CA LYS A 139 7.75 4.39 11.85
C LYS A 139 6.80 3.67 10.90
N THR A 140 5.49 3.73 11.17
CA THR A 140 4.45 3.15 10.32
C THR A 140 4.44 3.82 8.94
N LEU A 141 4.46 5.16 8.91
CA LEU A 141 4.53 5.94 7.67
C LEU A 141 5.73 5.57 6.83
N ARG A 142 6.93 5.51 7.44
CA ARG A 142 8.18 5.12 6.76
C ARG A 142 8.11 3.68 6.23
N LYS A 143 7.57 2.72 7.00
CA LYS A 143 7.42 1.33 6.54
C LYS A 143 6.43 1.18 5.39
N VAL A 144 5.25 1.81 5.45
CA VAL A 144 4.28 1.76 4.33
C VAL A 144 4.86 2.42 3.09
N TRP A 145 5.60 3.52 3.25
CA TRP A 145 6.28 4.16 2.12
C TRP A 145 7.40 3.29 1.53
N SER A 146 8.18 2.62 2.38
CA SER A 146 9.18 1.63 1.94
C SER A 146 8.52 0.49 1.17
N LEU A 147 7.39 -0.02 1.65
CA LEU A 147 6.60 -1.03 0.94
C LEU A 147 6.19 -0.55 -0.46
N LYS A 148 5.72 0.70 -0.60
CA LYS A 148 5.41 1.29 -1.92
C LYS A 148 6.62 1.28 -2.84
N LYS A 149 7.81 1.67 -2.35
CA LYS A 149 9.05 1.65 -3.15
C LYS A 149 9.40 0.23 -3.59
N GLN A 150 9.36 -0.74 -2.66
CA GLN A 150 9.64 -2.15 -2.96
C GLN A 150 8.66 -2.73 -3.99
N VAL A 151 7.36 -2.41 -3.87
CA VAL A 151 6.31 -2.76 -4.84
C VAL A 151 6.61 -2.19 -6.23
N ASN A 152 7.02 -0.93 -6.31
CA ASN A 152 7.41 -0.31 -7.58
C ASN A 152 8.64 -0.98 -8.21
N ASP A 153 9.64 -1.33 -7.41
CA ASP A 153 10.83 -2.05 -7.89
C ASP A 153 10.47 -3.47 -8.38
N ALA A 154 9.57 -4.16 -7.67
CA ALA A 154 9.05 -5.45 -8.11
C ALA A 154 8.29 -5.34 -9.44
N ILE A 155 7.48 -4.30 -9.66
CA ILE A 155 6.85 -4.02 -10.97
C ILE A 155 7.91 -3.85 -12.06
N LYS A 156 8.98 -3.09 -11.79
CA LYS A 156 10.07 -2.88 -12.76
C LYS A 156 10.80 -4.19 -13.10
N LEU A 157 10.98 -5.08 -12.12
CA LEU A 157 11.57 -6.41 -12.34
C LEU A 157 10.63 -7.33 -13.12
N ALA A 158 9.34 -7.34 -12.77
CA ALA A 158 8.29 -8.09 -13.45
C ALA A 158 8.23 -7.79 -14.95
N LYS A 159 8.31 -6.50 -15.33
CA LYS A 159 8.35 -6.06 -16.74
C LYS A 159 9.55 -6.59 -17.54
N LYS A 160 10.61 -7.07 -16.88
CA LYS A 160 11.85 -7.55 -17.51
C LYS A 160 11.92 -9.06 -17.66
N ILE A 161 10.99 -9.82 -17.08
CA ILE A 161 11.05 -11.28 -17.12
C ILE A 161 10.87 -11.74 -18.58
N PRO A 162 11.85 -12.45 -19.17
CA PRO A 162 11.81 -12.83 -20.57
C PRO A 162 10.76 -13.92 -20.82
N GLN A 163 10.03 -13.77 -21.93
CA GLN A 163 9.04 -14.72 -22.42
C GLN A 163 9.69 -15.97 -23.08
N THR A 164 10.57 -16.70 -22.38
CA THR A 164 11.25 -17.88 -22.95
C THR A 164 10.54 -19.22 -22.70
N GLY A 165 9.96 -19.80 -23.78
CA GLY A 165 9.36 -21.16 -23.87
C GLY A 165 7.82 -21.22 -23.75
N PRO A 166 7.05 -21.69 -24.75
CA PRO A 166 5.61 -21.36 -24.89
C PRO A 166 4.71 -21.67 -23.67
N ASN A 167 4.87 -22.81 -22.99
CA ASN A 167 4.00 -23.20 -21.86
C ASN A 167 4.50 -22.67 -20.50
N ALA A 168 5.81 -22.68 -20.30
CA ALA A 168 6.48 -22.09 -19.14
C ALA A 168 6.26 -20.57 -19.07
N VAL A 169 6.22 -19.92 -20.23
CA VAL A 169 6.02 -18.48 -20.38
C VAL A 169 4.61 -18.06 -20.05
N ALA A 170 3.61 -18.78 -20.52
CA ALA A 170 2.22 -18.45 -20.23
C ALA A 170 1.98 -18.45 -18.71
N CYS A 171 2.39 -19.52 -18.02
CA CYS A 171 2.23 -19.65 -16.57
C CYS A 171 2.94 -18.53 -15.79
N VAL A 172 4.22 -18.25 -16.11
CA VAL A 172 4.98 -17.18 -15.44
C VAL A 172 4.42 -15.80 -15.80
N SER A 173 3.99 -15.58 -17.05
CA SER A 173 3.40 -14.31 -17.51
C SER A 173 2.06 -14.02 -16.83
N ASP A 174 1.22 -15.04 -16.63
CA ASP A 174 -0.05 -14.90 -15.91
C ASP A 174 0.19 -14.55 -14.44
N ALA A 175 1.14 -15.26 -13.79
CA ALA A 175 1.53 -14.96 -12.41
C ALA A 175 2.09 -13.52 -12.29
N VAL A 176 2.94 -13.10 -13.22
CA VAL A 176 3.47 -11.73 -13.29
C VAL A 176 2.35 -10.70 -13.49
N THR A 177 1.38 -10.99 -14.35
CA THR A 177 0.26 -10.10 -14.68
C THR A 177 -0.66 -9.91 -13.47
N THR A 178 -1.01 -10.99 -12.78
CA THR A 178 -1.79 -10.94 -11.53
C THR A 178 -1.06 -10.12 -10.45
N LEU A 179 0.24 -10.36 -10.26
CA LEU A 179 1.07 -9.61 -9.30
C LEU A 179 1.08 -8.10 -9.61
N THR A 180 1.41 -7.75 -10.85
CA THR A 180 1.55 -6.35 -11.27
C THR A 180 0.22 -5.60 -11.29
N THR A 181 -0.89 -6.26 -11.62
CA THR A 181 -2.22 -5.67 -11.56
C THR A 181 -2.56 -5.23 -10.13
N TYR A 182 -2.30 -6.09 -9.14
CA TYR A 182 -2.54 -5.73 -7.75
C TYR A 182 -1.60 -4.61 -7.27
N TYR A 183 -0.32 -4.71 -7.61
CA TYR A 183 0.71 -3.76 -7.18
C TYR A 183 0.49 -2.34 -7.72
N THR A 184 0.07 -2.22 -8.98
CA THR A 184 -0.18 -0.91 -9.62
C THR A 184 -1.40 -0.20 -9.04
N ALA A 185 -2.33 -0.91 -8.42
CA ALA A 185 -3.49 -0.32 -7.75
C ALA A 185 -3.11 0.37 -6.43
N PHE A 186 -1.96 0.06 -5.83
CA PHE A 186 -1.62 0.49 -4.47
C PHE A 186 -1.67 2.02 -4.24
N PRO A 187 -1.12 2.89 -5.12
CA PRO A 187 -1.16 4.34 -4.92
C PRO A 187 -2.58 4.92 -4.86
N GLN A 188 -3.47 4.51 -5.77
CA GLN A 188 -4.86 4.99 -5.80
C GLN A 188 -5.65 4.52 -4.58
N ASN A 189 -5.31 3.35 -4.06
CA ASN A 189 -5.91 2.84 -2.85
C ASN A 189 -5.45 3.56 -1.59
N ILE A 190 -4.19 3.99 -1.51
CA ILE A 190 -3.74 4.91 -0.45
C ILE A 190 -4.55 6.21 -0.47
N ILE A 191 -4.77 6.79 -1.66
CA ILE A 191 -5.60 7.99 -1.82
C ILE A 191 -7.02 7.73 -1.34
N SER A 192 -7.60 6.58 -1.72
CA SER A 192 -8.96 6.21 -1.30
C SER A 192 -9.07 6.01 0.21
N CYS A 193 -8.10 5.32 0.84
CA CYS A 193 -8.05 5.15 2.29
C CYS A 193 -7.93 6.49 3.04
N SER A 194 -7.30 7.51 2.45
CA SER A 194 -7.17 8.83 3.09
C SER A 194 -8.51 9.56 3.27
N LYS A 195 -9.54 9.17 2.51
CA LYS A 195 -10.90 9.73 2.62
C LYS A 195 -11.68 9.13 3.79
N LEU A 196 -11.16 8.09 4.45
CA LEU A 196 -11.77 7.43 5.60
C LEU A 196 -11.28 8.09 6.91
N THR A 197 -11.78 9.29 7.21
CA THR A 197 -11.29 10.11 8.34
C THR A 197 -12.08 9.94 9.64
N SER A 198 -13.28 9.37 9.59
CA SER A 198 -14.15 9.08 10.73
C SER A 198 -14.44 7.59 10.82
#